data_AF-A0A9P0XFE1-F1
#
_entry.id   AF-A0A9P0XFE1-F1
#
_cell.length_a   1.000
_cell.length_b   1.000
_cell.length_c   1.000
_cell.angle_alpha   90.00
_cell.angle_beta   90.00
_cell.angle_gamma   90.00
#
_symmetry.space_group_name_H-M   'P 1'
#
loop_
_entity.id
_entity.type
_entity.pdbx_description
1 polymer ?
#
loop_
_entity_poly.entity_id
_entity_poly.type
_entity_poly.pdbx_seq_one_letter_code
_entity_poly.pdbx_strand_id
1 'polypeptide(L)'
;MILRTESILVLAYIVLVSGIQESQRYLEAPEVTGVSLAEPEGLYVQWWPVRQRNDDPVIGYKIRLWEIPESSTTDIQLVNADKYPGTVKHDESSKSFSVNNTEPISREEIIGSTNKGLISATVKIKYNTIYEVRVLAFKKDVDGPMSLPTRTKVVKGSGYQVVLQRTTTSCRITVPSEVQYENDPYPYEHNFIF
;
A
#
# COMPACT_ATOMS: atom_id res chain seq x y z
N MET A 1 -5.79 58.84 21.23
CA MET A 1 -6.20 57.69 20.39
C MET A 1 -4.96 57.15 19.69
N ILE A 2 -4.15 56.37 20.40
CA ILE A 2 -2.90 55.78 19.89
C ILE A 2 -3.09 54.28 20.09
N LEU A 3 -3.61 53.62 19.06
CA LEU A 3 -3.95 52.21 19.08
C LEU A 3 -3.28 51.56 17.86
N ARG A 4 -2.47 50.54 18.12
CA ARG A 4 -2.29 49.35 17.27
C ARG A 4 -1.38 49.42 16.04
N THR A 5 -0.13 49.85 16.17
CA THR A 5 0.89 49.57 15.13
C THR A 5 1.85 48.45 15.50
N GLU A 6 2.30 48.37 16.76
CA GLU A 6 3.27 47.33 17.15
C GLU A 6 2.68 45.91 17.22
N SER A 7 1.41 45.76 17.61
CA SER A 7 0.77 44.45 17.68
C SER A 7 0.54 43.80 16.31
N ILE A 8 0.44 44.58 15.22
CA ILE A 8 0.20 44.05 13.87
C ILE A 8 1.50 43.45 13.30
N LEU A 9 2.64 44.09 13.56
CA LEU A 9 3.95 43.60 13.10
C LEU A 9 4.37 42.29 13.81
N VAL A 10 4.08 42.16 15.11
CA VAL A 10 4.35 40.92 15.86
C VAL A 10 3.48 39.76 15.36
N LEU A 11 2.18 40.00 15.11
CA LEU A 11 1.28 38.98 14.55
C LEU A 11 1.70 38.55 13.14
N ALA A 12 2.07 39.49 12.27
CA ALA A 12 2.56 39.17 10.93
C ALA A 12 3.86 38.35 10.96
N TYR A 13 4.79 38.66 11.87
CA TYR A 13 6.03 37.92 12.05
C TYR A 13 5.78 36.49 12.57
N ILE A 14 4.89 36.32 13.55
CA ILE A 14 4.52 34.99 14.08
C ILE A 14 3.89 34.13 12.98
N VAL A 15 2.99 34.68 12.16
CA VAL A 15 2.36 33.95 11.04
C VAL A 15 3.37 33.58 9.95
N LEU A 16 4.32 34.47 9.63
CA LEU A 16 5.40 34.18 8.68
C LEU A 16 6.33 33.08 9.19
N VAL A 17 6.75 33.12 10.44
CA VAL A 17 7.66 32.11 11.03
C VAL A 17 6.99 30.75 11.13
N SER A 18 5.72 30.70 11.54
CA SER A 18 4.97 29.43 11.64
C SER A 18 4.66 28.82 10.26
N GLY A 19 4.32 29.63 9.25
CA GLY A 19 4.13 29.16 7.87
C GLY A 19 5.41 28.64 7.21
N ILE A 20 6.57 29.25 7.49
CA ILE A 20 7.87 28.75 7.01
C ILE A 20 8.21 27.40 7.66
N GLN A 21 7.92 27.24 8.96
CA GLN A 21 8.20 26.01 9.72
C GLN A 21 7.34 24.82 9.30
N GLU A 22 6.06 25.02 8.94
CA GLU A 22 5.20 23.97 8.38
C GLU A 22 5.68 23.49 7.00
N SER A 23 6.13 24.42 6.14
CA SER A 23 6.63 24.06 4.81
C SER A 23 7.89 23.19 4.85
N GLN A 24 8.72 23.34 5.89
CA GLN A 24 9.96 22.57 6.05
C GLN A 24 9.70 21.12 6.44
N ARG A 25 8.63 20.83 7.19
CA ARG A 25 8.31 19.47 7.66
C ARG A 25 7.50 18.64 6.68
N TYR A 26 7.11 19.21 5.55
CA TYR A 26 6.28 18.54 4.56
C TYR A 26 6.97 17.27 4.00
N LEU A 27 6.19 16.21 3.85
CA LEU A 27 6.55 14.96 3.20
C LEU A 27 5.50 14.67 2.13
N GLU A 28 5.97 14.25 0.96
CA GLU A 28 5.10 13.77 -0.11
C GLU A 28 4.65 12.33 0.19
N ALA A 29 3.52 11.90 -0.39
CA ALA A 29 3.09 10.52 -0.30
C ALA A 29 3.95 9.67 -1.25
N PRO A 30 4.51 8.53 -0.80
CA PRO A 30 5.19 7.60 -1.68
C PRO A 30 4.27 7.07 -2.78
N GLU A 31 4.80 6.88 -3.98
CA GLU A 31 4.08 6.24 -5.08
C GLU A 31 4.41 4.75 -5.12
N VAL A 32 3.43 3.91 -4.76
CA VAL A 32 3.57 2.45 -4.86
C VAL A 32 3.44 2.05 -6.33
N THR A 33 4.52 1.49 -6.87
CA THR A 33 4.62 1.08 -8.28
C THR A 33 4.18 -0.37 -8.47
N GLY A 34 4.42 -1.21 -7.46
CA GLY A 34 4.22 -2.64 -7.55
C GLY A 34 3.89 -3.26 -6.21
N VAL A 35 2.94 -4.19 -6.24
CA VAL A 35 2.77 -5.19 -5.20
C VAL A 35 2.74 -6.51 -5.95
N SER A 36 3.60 -7.44 -5.60
CA SER A 36 3.70 -8.76 -6.24
C SER A 36 3.85 -9.84 -5.19
N LEU A 37 3.78 -11.09 -5.62
CA LEU A 37 4.07 -12.23 -4.75
C LEU A 37 5.56 -12.27 -4.40
N ALA A 38 5.87 -12.57 -3.15
CA ALA A 38 7.20 -12.95 -2.70
C ALA A 38 7.17 -14.33 -2.04
N GLU A 39 8.24 -15.11 -2.21
CA GLU A 39 8.46 -16.35 -1.46
C GLU A 39 9.53 -16.19 -0.37
N PRO A 40 9.32 -16.81 0.82
CA PRO A 40 8.12 -17.52 1.26
C PRO A 40 6.98 -16.56 1.66
N GLU A 41 5.71 -17.00 1.52
CA GLU A 41 4.47 -16.36 2.04
C GLU A 41 4.56 -14.84 2.29
N GLY A 42 4.77 -14.07 1.22
CA GLY A 42 4.94 -12.63 1.32
C GLY A 42 4.39 -11.85 0.14
N LEU A 43 4.33 -10.53 0.33
CA LEU A 43 4.15 -9.55 -0.73
C LEU A 43 5.45 -8.79 -0.92
N TYR A 44 5.92 -8.72 -2.16
CA TYR A 44 6.98 -7.82 -2.57
C TYR A 44 6.36 -6.47 -2.94
N VAL A 45 6.65 -5.44 -2.16
CA VAL A 45 6.11 -4.09 -2.33
C VAL A 45 7.20 -3.19 -2.86
N GLN A 46 6.91 -2.41 -3.90
CA GLN A 46 7.84 -1.49 -4.55
C GLN A 46 7.26 -0.08 -4.62
N TRP A 47 8.09 0.93 -4.37
CA TRP A 47 7.69 2.32 -4.43
C TRP A 47 8.84 3.25 -4.78
N TRP A 48 8.50 4.43 -5.32
CA TRP A 48 9.47 5.49 -5.54
C TRP A 48 9.81 6.22 -4.24
N PRO A 49 11.09 6.56 -4.01
CA PRO A 49 11.49 7.37 -2.88
C PRO A 49 10.89 8.77 -2.99
N VAL A 50 10.50 9.34 -1.85
CA VAL A 50 9.99 10.71 -1.80
C VAL A 50 11.15 11.71 -1.84
N ARG A 51 10.88 12.92 -2.31
CA ARG A 51 11.88 14.00 -2.31
C ARG A 51 12.33 14.33 -0.89
N GLN A 52 13.64 14.48 -0.70
CA GLN A 52 14.23 14.81 0.60
C GLN A 52 15.31 15.89 0.46
N ARG A 53 15.53 16.63 1.54
CA ARG A 53 16.62 17.61 1.64
C ARG A 53 17.71 17.06 2.56
N ASN A 54 18.95 17.50 2.38
CA ASN A 54 20.08 16.99 3.17
C ASN A 54 20.01 17.40 4.65
N ASP A 55 19.40 18.55 4.94
CA ASP A 55 19.19 19.11 6.27
C ASP A 55 17.93 18.58 6.96
N ASP A 56 17.04 17.91 6.21
CA ASP A 56 15.83 17.26 6.72
C ASP A 56 15.57 15.93 5.99
N PRO A 57 16.39 14.90 6.26
CA PRO A 57 16.37 13.65 5.52
C PRO A 57 15.18 12.77 5.91
N VAL A 58 14.69 12.01 4.93
CA VAL A 58 13.74 10.92 5.19
C VAL A 58 14.49 9.80 5.89
N ILE A 59 14.02 9.40 7.06
CA ILE A 59 14.66 8.35 7.88
C ILE A 59 14.28 6.97 7.33
N GLY A 60 13.05 6.82 6.84
CA GLY A 60 12.59 5.57 6.30
C GLY A 60 11.15 5.61 5.83
N TYR A 61 10.62 4.42 5.64
CA TYR A 61 9.27 4.17 5.17
C TYR A 61 8.57 3.19 6.10
N LYS A 62 7.26 3.37 6.26
CA LYS A 62 6.38 2.44 6.98
C LYS A 62 5.41 1.83 5.99
N ILE A 63 5.42 0.51 5.89
CA ILE A 63 4.41 -0.24 5.14
C ILE A 63 3.31 -0.63 6.11
N ARG A 64 2.10 -0.14 5.87
CA ARG A 64 0.93 -0.44 6.68
C ARG A 64 0.03 -1.41 5.93
N LEU A 65 -0.40 -2.45 6.65
CA LEU A 65 -1.28 -3.49 6.17
C LEU A 65 -2.57 -3.51 6.99
N TRP A 66 -3.71 -3.60 6.29
CA TRP A 66 -5.02 -3.87 6.88
C TRP A 66 -5.52 -5.22 6.38
N GLU A 67 -5.85 -6.12 7.30
CA GLU A 67 -6.58 -7.36 6.99
C GLU A 67 -8.06 -7.03 6.77
N ILE A 68 -8.57 -7.30 5.57
CA ILE A 68 -9.96 -7.06 5.21
C ILE A 68 -10.71 -8.38 5.31
N PRO A 69 -11.71 -8.51 6.21
CA PRO A 69 -12.49 -9.74 6.31
C PRO A 69 -13.24 -10.03 5.01
N GLU A 70 -13.39 -11.30 4.69
CA GLU A 70 -14.14 -11.79 3.54
C GLU A 70 -15.34 -12.61 4.04
N SER A 71 -16.51 -12.38 3.44
CA SER A 71 -17.67 -13.24 3.59
C SER A 71 -17.76 -14.15 2.39
N SER A 72 -18.08 -15.42 2.62
CA SER A 72 -18.22 -16.42 1.58
C SER A 72 -19.59 -17.05 1.68
N THR A 73 -20.37 -16.98 0.60
CA THR A 73 -21.58 -17.78 0.44
C THR A 73 -21.34 -18.86 -0.60
N THR A 74 -22.05 -19.96 -0.46
CA THR A 74 -21.87 -21.14 -1.30
C THR A 74 -23.23 -21.59 -1.77
N ASP A 75 -23.46 -21.46 -3.07
CA ASP A 75 -24.71 -21.80 -3.72
C ASP A 75 -24.54 -23.05 -4.58
N ILE A 76 -25.63 -23.77 -4.80
CA ILE A 76 -25.69 -24.85 -5.77
C ILE A 76 -26.33 -24.30 -7.03
N GLN A 77 -25.59 -24.25 -8.12
CA GLN A 77 -26.06 -23.80 -9.42
C GLN A 77 -25.82 -24.87 -10.46
N LEU A 78 -26.63 -24.91 -11.52
CA LEU A 78 -26.34 -25.78 -12.65
C LEU A 78 -25.13 -25.20 -13.39
N VAL A 79 -24.05 -25.97 -13.46
CA VAL A 79 -22.81 -25.59 -14.17
C VAL A 79 -22.68 -26.41 -15.45
N ASN A 80 -21.94 -25.87 -16.43
CA ASN A 80 -21.74 -26.51 -17.74
C ASN A 80 -23.05 -26.67 -18.54
N ALA A 81 -23.74 -25.56 -18.80
CA ALA A 81 -24.94 -25.48 -19.64
C ALA A 81 -26.08 -26.43 -19.19
N ASP A 82 -26.46 -26.32 -17.91
CA ASP A 82 -27.63 -26.96 -17.29
C ASP A 82 -27.55 -28.46 -16.96
N LYS A 83 -26.41 -29.13 -17.15
CA LYS A 83 -26.33 -30.59 -16.99
C LYS A 83 -26.04 -31.09 -15.58
N TYR A 84 -25.29 -30.35 -14.76
CA TYR A 84 -24.81 -30.87 -13.48
C TYR A 84 -24.93 -29.81 -12.36
N PRO A 85 -25.45 -30.19 -11.16
CA PRO A 85 -25.35 -29.32 -10.00
C PRO A 85 -23.87 -29.16 -9.62
N GLY A 86 -23.41 -27.93 -9.61
CA GLY A 86 -22.09 -27.53 -9.17
C GLY A 86 -22.17 -26.52 -8.03
N THR A 87 -21.12 -26.48 -7.23
CA THR A 87 -21.00 -25.54 -6.12
C THR A 87 -20.34 -24.26 -6.63
N VAL A 88 -21.02 -23.12 -6.50
CA VAL A 88 -20.50 -21.79 -6.83
C VAL A 88 -20.23 -21.05 -5.53
N LYS A 89 -19.00 -20.59 -5.35
CA LYS A 89 -18.58 -19.83 -4.18
C LYS A 89 -18.56 -18.35 -4.53
N HIS A 90 -19.31 -17.56 -3.78
CA HIS A 90 -19.35 -16.11 -3.89
C HIS A 90 -18.54 -15.52 -2.74
N ASP A 91 -17.33 -15.08 -3.06
CA ASP A 91 -16.43 -14.43 -2.13
C ASP A 91 -16.53 -12.92 -2.27
N GLU A 92 -16.93 -12.24 -1.20
CA GLU A 92 -17.07 -10.79 -1.17
C GLU A 92 -16.28 -10.19 0.00
N SER A 93 -15.58 -9.09 -0.30
CA SER A 93 -14.94 -8.27 0.72
C SER A 93 -16.02 -7.64 1.60
N SER A 94 -15.90 -7.83 2.93
CA SER A 94 -16.82 -7.20 3.90
C SER A 94 -16.79 -5.68 3.87
N LYS A 95 -15.78 -5.08 3.25
CA LYS A 95 -15.54 -3.64 3.19
C LYS A 95 -15.38 -3.16 1.76
N SER A 96 -15.98 -2.03 1.46
CA SER A 96 -15.77 -1.35 0.18
C SER A 96 -14.32 -0.87 0.05
N PHE A 97 -13.89 -0.66 -1.19
CA PHE A 97 -12.57 -0.09 -1.47
C PHE A 97 -12.66 1.44 -1.35
N SER A 98 -11.93 2.02 -0.39
CA SER A 98 -11.94 3.45 -0.12
C SER A 98 -10.51 4.00 -0.04
N VAL A 99 -10.28 5.17 -0.64
CA VAL A 99 -9.02 5.91 -0.48
C VAL A 99 -8.86 6.40 0.95
N ASN A 100 -9.96 6.78 1.60
CA ASN A 100 -9.96 7.25 2.98
C ASN A 100 -10.36 6.07 3.88
N ASN A 101 -9.36 5.30 4.30
CA ASN A 101 -9.54 4.22 5.25
C ASN A 101 -9.20 4.73 6.66
N THR A 102 -10.16 4.67 7.58
CA THR A 102 -10.02 5.14 8.97
C THR A 102 -9.83 4.00 9.96
N GLU A 103 -9.64 2.78 9.46
CA GLU A 103 -9.57 1.60 10.30
C GLU A 103 -8.24 1.47 11.03
N PRO A 104 -8.25 0.80 12.21
CA PRO A 104 -7.01 0.49 12.91
C PRO A 104 -6.10 -0.35 12.01
N ILE A 105 -4.84 0.05 11.96
CA ILE A 105 -3.80 -0.65 11.22
C ILE A 105 -3.64 -2.05 11.82
N SER A 106 -3.68 -3.09 10.99
CA SER A 106 -3.48 -4.47 11.47
C SER A 106 -2.00 -4.73 11.73
N ARG A 107 -1.12 -4.22 10.87
CA ARG A 107 0.33 -4.41 10.96
C ARG A 107 1.11 -3.27 10.30
N GLU A 108 2.28 -2.96 10.85
CA GLU A 108 3.25 -2.01 10.30
C GLU A 108 4.63 -2.65 10.20
N GLU A 109 5.32 -2.40 9.09
CA GLU A 109 6.72 -2.80 8.86
C GLU A 109 7.56 -1.55 8.57
N ILE A 110 8.71 -1.43 9.23
CA ILE A 110 9.60 -0.26 9.10
C ILE A 110 10.79 -0.62 8.22
N ILE A 111 10.99 0.18 7.17
CA ILE A 111 12.08 0.04 6.20
C ILE A 111 12.97 1.27 6.30
N GLY A 112 14.28 1.08 6.47
CA GLY A 112 15.25 2.17 6.48
C GLY A 112 15.29 2.90 5.13
N SER A 113 15.62 4.19 5.14
CA SER A 113 15.73 4.96 3.91
C SER A 113 16.96 4.56 3.12
N THR A 114 16.80 4.43 1.80
CA THR A 114 17.90 4.38 0.84
C THR A 114 17.68 5.47 -0.20
N ASN A 115 18.75 6.18 -0.57
CA ASN A 115 18.65 7.41 -1.35
C ASN A 115 18.69 7.16 -2.87
N LYS A 116 18.61 5.91 -3.34
CA LYS A 116 18.89 5.56 -4.73
C LYS A 116 17.90 4.52 -5.25
N GLY A 117 17.21 4.89 -6.33
CA GLY A 117 16.41 3.98 -7.14
C GLY A 117 15.06 3.62 -6.52
N LEU A 118 14.43 2.63 -7.12
CA LEU A 118 13.19 2.04 -6.65
C LEU A 118 13.43 1.32 -5.32
N ILE A 119 12.64 1.63 -4.30
CA ILE A 119 12.73 0.96 -3.00
C ILE A 119 11.78 -0.23 -3.01
N SER A 120 12.21 -1.33 -2.40
CA SER A 120 11.37 -2.50 -2.22
C SER A 120 11.51 -3.13 -0.84
N ALA A 121 10.48 -3.86 -0.44
CA ALA A 121 10.52 -4.71 0.75
C ALA A 121 9.54 -5.87 0.63
N THR A 122 9.90 -6.98 1.28
CA THR A 122 9.01 -8.14 1.41
C THR A 122 8.32 -8.13 2.76
N VAL A 123 6.99 -8.15 2.73
CA VAL A 123 6.15 -8.25 3.94
C VAL A 123 5.45 -9.60 3.98
N LYS A 124 5.61 -10.33 5.09
CA LYS A 124 4.96 -11.64 5.26
C LYS A 124 3.44 -11.51 5.28
N ILE A 125 2.71 -12.43 4.67
CA ILE A 125 1.24 -12.43 4.66
C ILE A 125 0.68 -13.84 4.81
N LYS A 126 -0.59 -13.94 5.18
CA LYS A 126 -1.35 -15.19 5.03
C LYS A 126 -1.93 -15.27 3.64
N TYR A 127 -1.77 -16.40 2.96
CA TYR A 127 -2.52 -16.64 1.73
C TYR A 127 -4.03 -16.69 1.98
N ASN A 128 -4.79 -16.51 0.91
CA ASN A 128 -6.25 -16.47 0.90
C ASN A 128 -6.87 -15.38 1.80
N THR A 129 -6.09 -14.38 2.20
CA THR A 129 -6.53 -13.22 2.99
C THR A 129 -6.41 -11.95 2.15
N ILE A 130 -7.40 -11.06 2.24
CA ILE A 130 -7.36 -9.76 1.57
C ILE A 130 -6.56 -8.79 2.44
N TYR A 131 -5.54 -8.17 1.85
CA TYR A 131 -4.78 -7.09 2.46
C TYR A 131 -4.98 -5.79 1.70
N GLU A 132 -5.12 -4.68 2.41
CA GLU A 132 -4.87 -3.35 1.85
C GLU A 132 -3.48 -2.90 2.27
N VAL A 133 -2.66 -2.51 1.29
CA VAL A 133 -1.26 -2.10 1.48
C VAL A 133 -1.15 -0.61 1.19
N ARG A 134 -0.49 0.13 2.09
CA ARG A 134 -0.11 1.53 1.91
C ARG A 134 1.29 1.76 2.43
N VAL A 135 2.00 2.72 1.84
CA VAL A 135 3.35 3.11 2.26
C VAL A 135 3.35 4.58 2.62
N LEU A 136 4.02 4.96 3.70
CA LEU A 136 4.29 6.36 4.03
C LEU A 136 5.77 6.55 4.32
N ALA A 137 6.29 7.73 4.02
CA ALA A 137 7.64 8.14 4.43
C ALA A 137 7.58 8.77 5.82
N PHE A 138 8.64 8.65 6.62
CA PHE A 138 8.73 9.33 7.90
C PHE A 138 10.09 9.99 8.12
N LYS A 139 10.05 11.10 8.88
CA LYS A 139 11.17 11.82 9.46
C LYS A 139 11.20 11.52 10.97
N LYS A 140 12.16 12.12 11.69
CA LYS A 140 12.38 11.86 13.13
C LYS A 140 11.10 11.91 13.97
N ASP A 141 10.30 12.95 13.77
CA ASP A 141 9.13 13.23 14.60
C ASP A 141 7.85 13.45 13.75
N VAL A 142 7.86 13.05 12.47
CA VAL A 142 6.76 13.32 11.53
C VAL A 142 6.53 12.13 10.60
N ASP A 143 5.32 11.58 10.62
CA ASP A 143 4.82 10.68 9.59
C ASP A 143 4.25 11.51 8.43
N GLY A 144 4.66 11.18 7.20
CA GLY A 144 4.10 11.74 5.99
C GLY A 144 2.74 11.16 5.64
N PRO A 145 2.10 11.67 4.57
CA PRO A 145 0.87 11.10 4.05
C PRO A 145 1.12 9.69 3.48
N MET A 146 0.08 8.86 3.53
CA MET A 146 0.10 7.53 2.93
C MET A 146 -0.03 7.58 1.42
N SER A 147 0.56 6.59 0.75
CA SER A 147 0.30 6.26 -0.64
C SER A 147 -1.18 5.94 -0.86
N LEU A 148 -1.60 5.97 -2.12
CA LEU A 148 -2.87 5.39 -2.52
C LEU A 148 -2.93 3.90 -2.15
N PRO A 149 -4.12 3.37 -1.80
CA PRO A 149 -4.27 1.97 -1.41
C PRO A 149 -4.08 1.03 -2.60
N THR A 150 -3.39 -0.07 -2.33
CA THR A 150 -3.41 -1.27 -3.18
C THR A 150 -4.02 -2.40 -2.39
N ARG A 151 -5.19 -2.89 -2.81
CA ARG A 151 -5.82 -4.07 -2.20
C ARG A 151 -5.37 -5.31 -2.94
N THR A 152 -4.88 -6.31 -2.23
CA THR A 152 -4.35 -7.53 -2.82
C THR A 152 -4.78 -8.77 -2.05
N LYS A 153 -4.98 -9.87 -2.77
CA LYS A 153 -5.19 -11.20 -2.22
C LYS A 153 -4.32 -12.16 -3.00
N VAL A 154 -3.48 -12.90 -2.31
CA VAL A 154 -2.76 -14.05 -2.90
C VAL A 154 -3.62 -15.28 -2.67
N VAL A 155 -4.25 -15.77 -3.73
CA VAL A 155 -5.05 -16.99 -3.68
C VAL A 155 -4.13 -18.18 -3.94
N LYS A 156 -4.10 -19.13 -3.00
CA LYS A 156 -3.35 -20.38 -3.13
C LYS A 156 -4.32 -21.55 -3.03
N GLY A 157 -4.33 -22.38 -4.07
CA GLY A 157 -5.08 -23.63 -4.14
C GLY A 157 -4.19 -24.82 -4.47
N SER A 158 -4.80 -25.96 -4.77
CA SER A 158 -4.09 -27.19 -5.12
C SER A 158 -3.41 -27.04 -6.49
N GLY A 159 -2.11 -26.74 -6.49
CA GLY A 159 -1.29 -26.65 -7.71
C GLY A 159 -1.38 -25.32 -8.45
N TYR A 160 -2.00 -24.29 -7.86
CA TYR A 160 -2.01 -22.94 -8.45
C TYR A 160 -1.90 -21.86 -7.39
N GLN A 161 -1.36 -20.73 -7.82
CA GLN A 161 -1.31 -19.50 -7.07
C GLN A 161 -1.65 -18.34 -8.00
N VAL A 162 -2.47 -17.41 -7.56
CA VAL A 162 -2.79 -16.19 -8.32
C VAL A 162 -2.79 -14.99 -7.40
N VAL A 163 -2.39 -13.84 -7.91
CA VAL A 163 -2.44 -12.57 -7.20
C VAL A 163 -3.58 -11.75 -7.78
N LEU A 164 -4.57 -11.45 -6.95
CA LEU A 164 -5.68 -10.55 -7.27
C LEU A 164 -5.34 -9.18 -6.70
N GLN A 165 -5.48 -8.12 -7.50
CA GLN A 165 -5.15 -6.77 -7.06
C GLN A 165 -6.17 -5.75 -7.56
N ARG A 166 -6.43 -4.76 -6.71
CA ARG A 166 -7.25 -3.59 -7.01
C ARG A 166 -6.51 -2.34 -6.57
N THR A 167 -6.26 -1.45 -7.52
CA THR A 167 -5.80 -0.08 -7.27
C THR A 167 -6.98 0.87 -7.39
N THR A 168 -6.73 2.17 -7.23
CA THR A 168 -7.73 3.22 -7.47
C THR A 168 -8.18 3.30 -8.93
N THR A 169 -7.38 2.80 -9.87
CA THR A 169 -7.59 2.95 -11.31
C THR A 169 -7.82 1.63 -12.05
N SER A 170 -7.48 0.48 -11.44
CA SER A 170 -7.49 -0.80 -12.15
C SER A 170 -7.75 -1.98 -11.21
N CYS A 171 -8.23 -3.08 -11.80
CA CYS A 171 -8.18 -4.40 -11.19
C CYS A 171 -7.32 -5.29 -12.08
N ARG A 172 -6.51 -6.17 -11.49
CA ARG A 172 -5.65 -7.10 -12.22
C ARG A 172 -5.62 -8.45 -11.52
N ILE A 173 -5.66 -9.50 -12.33
CA ILE A 173 -5.31 -10.86 -11.92
C ILE A 173 -3.98 -11.22 -12.58
N THR A 174 -3.16 -11.85 -11.78
CA THR A 174 -1.80 -12.17 -12.14
C THR A 174 -1.53 -13.62 -11.80
N VAL A 175 -1.03 -14.38 -12.76
CA VAL A 175 -0.46 -15.71 -12.52
C VAL A 175 1.05 -15.53 -12.38
N PRO A 176 1.64 -15.85 -11.23
CA PRO A 176 3.09 -15.80 -11.06
C PRO A 176 3.73 -16.84 -11.98
N SER A 177 4.65 -16.39 -12.84
CA SER A 177 5.58 -17.26 -13.55
C SER A 177 6.97 -17.06 -12.95
N GLU A 178 7.68 -18.16 -12.65
CA GLU A 178 9.04 -18.10 -12.08
C GLU A 178 9.96 -17.25 -12.96
N VAL A 179 10.64 -16.28 -12.35
CA VAL A 179 11.77 -15.59 -12.98
C VAL A 179 12.98 -15.80 -12.10
N GLN A 180 13.98 -16.52 -12.61
CA GLN A 180 15.26 -16.64 -11.93
C GLN A 180 16.04 -15.32 -12.10
N TYR A 181 16.21 -14.57 -11.02
CA TYR A 181 17.26 -13.55 -10.93
C TYR A 181 18.26 -13.96 -9.87
N GLU A 182 19.53 -14.00 -10.26
CA GLU A 182 20.60 -14.78 -9.61
C GLU A 182 20.99 -14.30 -8.20
N ASN A 183 20.44 -13.20 -7.65
CA ASN A 183 20.89 -12.64 -6.36
C ASN A 183 19.86 -11.82 -5.52
N ASP A 184 18.55 -11.90 -5.78
CA ASP A 184 17.52 -11.18 -4.97
C ASP A 184 16.33 -12.10 -4.64
N PRO A 185 15.57 -11.86 -3.54
CA PRO A 185 14.39 -12.65 -3.21
C PRO A 185 13.36 -12.55 -4.35
N TYR A 186 13.22 -13.66 -5.09
CA TYR A 186 12.48 -13.80 -6.35
C TYR A 186 11.18 -12.99 -6.45
N PRO A 187 11.16 -11.85 -7.16
CA PRO A 187 9.92 -11.26 -7.63
C PRO A 187 9.43 -12.06 -8.84
N TYR A 188 8.19 -12.57 -8.79
CA TYR A 188 7.59 -13.20 -9.97
C TYR A 188 7.24 -12.13 -11.01
N GLU A 189 7.60 -12.36 -12.28
CA GLU A 189 6.94 -11.64 -13.38
C GLU A 189 5.50 -12.14 -13.52
N HIS A 190 4.69 -11.27 -14.08
CA HIS A 190 3.26 -11.30 -13.95
C HIS A 190 2.64 -11.33 -15.34
N ASN A 191 2.17 -12.51 -15.75
CA ASN A 191 1.34 -12.62 -16.94
C ASN A 191 -0.05 -12.09 -16.61
N PHE A 192 -0.46 -11.04 -17.34
CA PHE A 192 -1.77 -10.43 -17.19
C PHE A 192 -2.82 -11.30 -17.88
N ILE A 193 -3.88 -11.65 -17.14
CA ILE A 193 -5.10 -12.20 -17.72
C ILE A 193 -6.16 -11.11 -17.53
N PHE A 194 -6.72 -10.62 -18.64
CA PHE A 194 -7.72 -9.54 -18.65
C PHE A 194 -9.03 -9.96 -18.01
#